data_AF-A0A2X3FP70-F1
#
_entry.id   AF-A0A2X3FP70-F1
#
_cell.length_a   1.000
_cell.length_b   1.000
_cell.length_c   1.000
_cell.angle_alpha   90.00
_cell.angle_beta   90.00
_cell.angle_gamma   90.00
#
_symmetry.space_group_name_H-M   'P 1'
#
loop_
_entity.id
_entity.type
_entity.pdbx_description
1 polymer ?
#
loop_
_entity_poly.entity_id
_entity_poly.type
_entity_poly.pdbx_seq_one_letter_code
_entity_poly.pdbx_strand_id
1 'polypeptide(L)'
;MGRVDIITGTLGKALGGASGGYTAARKEVVEWLRQRSRPYLFSNSLAPAIVAASIKVLEMVEEGADLRDRLWANARLFREKNDRGRLHAGRRRPRHHFR
;
A
#
# COMPACT_ATOMS: atom_id res chain seq x y z
N MET A 1 14.28 -8.54 -8.55
CA MET A 1 13.90 -7.12 -8.31
C MET A 1 14.65 -6.14 -9.24
N GLY A 2 15.00 -6.52 -10.48
CA GLY A 2 15.90 -5.73 -11.35
C GLY A 2 15.25 -4.91 -12.47
N ARG A 3 13.90 -4.84 -12.53
CA ARG A 3 13.16 -4.06 -13.54
C ARG A 3 12.50 -2.79 -13.01
N VAL A 4 12.42 -2.61 -11.69
CA VAL A 4 11.70 -1.49 -11.08
C VAL A 4 12.71 -0.56 -10.44
N ASP A 5 12.80 0.67 -10.94
CA ASP A 5 13.75 1.68 -10.48
C ASP A 5 13.29 2.43 -9.21
N ILE A 6 11.98 2.60 -9.06
CA ILE A 6 11.36 3.37 -7.98
C ILE A 6 10.11 2.64 -7.50
N ILE A 7 10.02 2.44 -6.19
CA ILE A 7 8.84 1.92 -5.50
C ILE A 7 8.31 3.02 -4.61
N THR A 8 7.02 3.34 -4.74
CA THR A 8 6.33 4.24 -3.83
C THR A 8 5.31 3.47 -3.02
N GLY A 9 5.12 3.89 -1.77
CA GLY A 9 4.18 3.25 -0.86
C GLY A 9 3.59 4.25 0.11
N THR A 10 2.55 3.81 0.82
CA THR A 10 1.90 4.59 1.88
C THR A 10 1.94 3.84 3.19
N LEU A 11 2.07 4.60 4.27
CA LEU A 11 1.99 4.11 5.64
C LEU A 11 0.52 3.97 6.11
N GLY A 12 -0.43 4.58 5.39
CA GLY A 12 -1.83 4.73 5.83
C GLY A 12 -2.76 3.55 5.53
N LYS A 13 -2.23 2.37 5.19
CA LYS A 13 -3.03 1.18 4.88
C LYS A 13 -2.65 0.01 5.79
N ALA A 14 -2.12 -1.05 5.19
CA ALA A 14 -1.67 -2.27 5.88
C ALA A 14 -0.58 -2.01 6.92
N LEU A 15 0.06 -0.84 6.88
CA LEU A 15 1.08 -0.44 7.84
C LEU A 15 0.50 0.26 9.09
N GLY A 16 -0.63 -0.24 9.60
CA GLY A 16 -1.22 0.25 10.86
C GLY A 16 -1.99 1.56 10.76
N GLY A 17 -2.36 2.01 9.56
CA GLY A 17 -3.13 3.25 9.37
C GLY A 17 -2.35 4.54 9.68
N ALA A 18 -1.03 4.46 9.79
CA ALA A 18 -0.15 5.60 10.07
C ALA A 18 -0.18 6.63 8.92
N SER A 19 -0.11 7.93 9.21
CA SER A 19 -0.05 8.94 8.15
C SER A 19 1.33 8.98 7.49
N GLY A 20 1.37 9.06 6.16
CA GLY A 20 2.61 9.27 5.40
C GLY A 20 2.77 8.39 4.15
N GLY A 21 3.88 8.63 3.46
CA GLY A 21 4.30 7.88 2.28
C GLY A 21 5.80 7.81 2.19
N TYR A 22 6.29 6.85 1.42
CA TYR A 22 7.72 6.63 1.19
C TYR A 22 8.01 6.39 -0.28
N THR A 23 9.26 6.68 -0.67
CA THR A 23 9.82 6.34 -1.96
C THR A 23 11.12 5.57 -1.72
N ALA A 24 11.20 4.34 -2.21
CA ALA A 24 12.39 3.51 -2.22
C ALA A 24 12.96 3.45 -3.63
N ALA A 25 14.22 3.85 -3.79
CA ALA A 25 14.91 3.89 -5.07
C ALA A 25 16.42 3.80 -4.82
N ARG A 26 17.22 3.83 -5.89
CA ARG A 26 18.67 4.00 -5.77
C ARG A 26 19.01 5.27 -4.99
N LYS A 27 20.13 5.26 -4.27
CA LYS A 27 20.55 6.36 -3.38
C LYS A 27 20.58 7.71 -4.09
N GLU A 28 21.09 7.74 -5.32
CA GLU A 28 21.21 8.96 -6.13
C GLU A 28 19.84 9.56 -6.45
N VAL A 29 18.83 8.71 -6.67
CA VAL A 29 17.44 9.15 -6.90
C VAL A 29 16.83 9.70 -5.62
N VAL A 30 17.04 9.04 -4.48
CA VAL A 30 16.54 9.50 -3.18
C VAL A 30 17.15 10.85 -2.81
N GLU A 31 18.46 11.03 -2.97
CA GLU A 31 19.13 12.30 -2.69
C GLU A 31 18.66 13.42 -3.63
N TRP A 32 18.49 13.12 -4.91
CA TRP A 32 17.93 14.09 -5.85
C TRP A 32 16.49 14.51 -5.45
N LEU A 33 15.65 13.56 -5.03
CA LEU A 33 14.30 13.85 -4.57
C LEU A 33 14.31 14.69 -3.28
N ARG A 34 15.23 14.44 -2.33
CA ARG A 34 15.36 15.27 -1.12
C ARG A 34 15.64 16.74 -1.43
N GLN A 35 16.35 17.03 -2.52
CA GLN A 35 16.71 18.38 -2.93
C GLN A 35 15.71 19.05 -3.88
N ARG A 36 14.81 18.28 -4.54
CA ARG A 36 13.98 18.81 -5.63
C ARG A 36 12.49 18.54 -5.48
N SER A 37 12.10 17.59 -4.63
CA SER A 37 10.70 17.23 -4.42
C SER A 37 10.00 18.30 -3.59
N ARG A 38 9.12 19.08 -4.24
CA ARG A 38 8.32 20.11 -3.54
C ARG A 38 7.52 19.56 -2.37
N PRO A 39 6.85 18.38 -2.47
CA PRO A 39 6.15 17.79 -1.33
C PRO A 39 7.07 17.42 -0.15
N TYR A 40 8.35 17.15 -0.41
CA TYR A 40 9.32 16.85 0.65
C TYR A 40 9.93 18.13 1.25
N LEU A 41 10.23 19.13 0.41
CA LEU A 41 10.88 20.38 0.81
C LEU A 41 9.97 21.37 1.54
N PHE A 42 8.69 21.42 1.16
CA PHE A 42 7.73 22.41 1.63
C PHE A 42 6.63 21.81 2.49
N SER A 43 6.91 20.69 3.16
CA SER A 43 5.99 20.02 4.08
C SER A 43 6.66 19.78 5.41
N ASN A 44 5.85 19.59 6.46
CA ASN A 44 6.34 19.27 7.78
C ASN A 44 6.70 17.79 7.88
N SER A 45 7.76 17.49 8.65
CA SER A 45 8.10 16.13 9.01
C SER A 45 6.97 15.45 9.78
N LEU A 46 6.87 14.12 9.62
CA LEU A 46 5.94 13.29 10.40
C LEU A 46 6.26 13.40 11.90
N ALA A 47 5.22 13.34 12.72
CA ALA A 47 5.38 13.32 14.18
C ALA A 47 6.24 12.11 14.61
N PRO A 48 7.15 12.25 15.61
CA PRO A 48 8.03 11.17 16.04
C PRO A 48 7.29 9.86 16.39
N ALA A 49 6.13 9.96 17.02
CA ALA A 49 5.30 8.80 17.35
C ALA A 49 4.84 8.02 16.10
N ILE A 50 4.52 8.72 15.01
CA ILE A 50 4.11 8.10 13.74
C ILE A 50 5.30 7.38 13.09
N VAL A 51 6.50 7.98 13.15
CA VAL A 51 7.72 7.35 12.65
C VAL A 51 8.05 6.07 13.43
N ALA A 52 8.02 6.14 14.77
CA ALA A 52 8.30 4.99 15.62
C ALA A 52 7.30 3.84 15.40
N ALA A 53 6.00 4.15 15.33
CA ALA A 53 4.97 3.16 15.01
C ALA A 53 5.19 2.54 13.63
N SER A 54 5.54 3.35 12.63
CA SER A 54 5.77 2.87 11.26
C SER A 54 6.98 1.95 11.17
N ILE A 55 8.07 2.24 11.89
CA ILE A 55 9.23 1.35 12.00
C ILE A 55 8.80 0.02 12.62
N LYS A 56 8.08 0.05 13.75
CA LYS A 56 7.66 -1.18 14.42
C LYS A 56 6.76 -2.05 13.54
N VAL A 57 5.87 -1.42 12.79
CA VAL A 57 5.00 -2.12 11.85
C VAL A 57 5.82 -2.75 10.71
N LEU A 58 6.86 -2.09 10.19
CA LEU A 58 7.71 -2.68 9.17
C LEU A 58 8.43 -3.94 9.68
N GLU A 59 8.93 -3.92 10.92
CA GLU A 59 9.48 -5.12 11.59
C GLU A 59 8.44 -6.25 11.66
N MET A 60 7.23 -5.95 12.12
CA MET A 60 6.13 -6.92 12.20
C MET A 60 5.73 -7.47 10.83
N VAL A 61 5.80 -6.65 9.77
CA VAL A 61 5.51 -7.09 8.41
C VAL A 61 6.63 -7.98 7.88
N GLU A 62 7.89 -7.72 8.20
CA GLU A 62 9.00 -8.59 7.83
C GLU A 62 8.80 -10.00 8.40
N GLU A 63 8.44 -10.09 9.68
CA GLU A 63 8.21 -11.36 10.40
C GLU A 63 6.83 -11.99 10.15
N GLY A 64 5.86 -11.24 9.63
CA GLY A 64 4.42 -11.57 9.63
C GLY A 64 3.94 -12.58 8.59
N ALA A 65 4.71 -13.64 8.29
CA ALA A 65 4.31 -14.67 7.33
C ALA A 65 2.94 -15.29 7.67
N ASP A 66 2.73 -15.68 8.94
CA ASP A 66 1.48 -16.29 9.40
C ASP A 66 0.27 -15.36 9.25
N LEU A 67 0.45 -14.06 9.48
CA LEU A 67 -0.61 -13.06 9.32
C LEU A 67 -1.00 -12.91 7.84
N ARG A 68 -0.03 -12.97 6.92
CA ARG A 68 -0.29 -12.95 5.48
C ARG A 68 -1.03 -14.21 5.03
N ASP A 69 -0.65 -15.37 5.54
CA ASP A 69 -1.29 -16.64 5.17
C ASP A 69 -2.75 -16.68 5.62
N ARG A 70 -3.02 -16.23 6.86
CA ARG A 70 -4.38 -16.08 7.36
C ARG A 70 -5.19 -15.08 6.53
N LEU A 71 -4.60 -13.95 6.14
CA LEU A 71 -5.25 -12.98 5.26
C LEU A 71 -5.64 -13.62 3.92
N TRP A 72 -4.74 -14.37 3.30
CA TRP A 72 -5.01 -15.04 2.03
C TRP A 72 -6.05 -16.16 2.14
N ALA A 73 -6.00 -16.94 3.22
CA ALA A 73 -7.01 -17.98 3.49
C ALA A 73 -8.41 -17.37 3.65
N ASN A 74 -8.54 -16.30 4.45
CA ASN A 74 -9.80 -15.59 4.63
C ASN A 74 -10.32 -14.97 3.32
N ALA A 75 -9.42 -14.36 2.53
CA ALA A 75 -9.78 -13.78 1.25
C ALA A 75 -10.24 -14.84 0.23
N ARG A 76 -9.63 -16.03 0.23
CA ARG A 76 -10.06 -17.17 -0.62
C ARG A 76 -11.43 -17.68 -0.19
N LEU A 77 -11.60 -17.94 1.10
CA LEU A 77 -12.88 -18.39 1.66
C LEU A 77 -14.01 -17.42 1.33
N PHE A 78 -13.77 -16.11 1.47
CA PHE A 78 -14.75 -15.09 1.14
C PHE A 78 -15.17 -15.11 -0.34
N ARG A 79 -14.20 -15.21 -1.27
CA ARG A 79 -14.47 -15.29 -2.71
C ARG A 79 -15.24 -16.57 -3.07
N GLU A 80 -14.81 -17.73 -2.55
CA GLU A 80 -15.49 -19.00 -2.82
C GLU A 80 -16.95 -18.99 -2.36
N LYS A 81 -17.23 -18.40 -1.19
CA LYS A 81 -18.61 -18.26 -0.69
C LYS A 81 -19.44 -17.31 -1.55
N ASN A 82 -18.87 -16.20 -2.02
CA ASN A 82 -19.58 -15.26 -2.89
C ASN A 82 -19.89 -15.86 -4.27
N ASP A 83 -18.96 -16.64 -4.82
CA ASP A 83 -19.14 -17.31 -6.12
C ASP A 83 -20.20 -18.41 -6.03
N ARG A 84 -20.19 -19.22 -4.95
CA ARG A 84 -21.24 -20.22 -4.70
C ARG A 84 -22.61 -19.59 -4.36
N GLY A 85 -22.60 -18.40 -3.76
CA GLY A 85 -23.81 -17.64 -3.39
C GLY A 85 -24.43 -16.80 -4.51
N ARG A 86 -23.85 -16.78 -5.73
CA ARG A 86 -24.30 -15.93 -6.86
C ARG A 86 -24.56 -14.47 -6.50
N LEU A 87 -23.76 -13.89 -5.60
CA LEU A 87 -23.72 -12.44 -5.44
C LEU A 87 -22.74 -11.88 -6.47
N HIS A 88 -23.24 -11.64 -7.69
CA HIS A 88 -22.51 -10.90 -8.71
C HIS A 88 -22.29 -9.46 -8.22
N ALA A 89 -21.16 -9.21 -7.58
CA ALA A 89 -20.67 -7.86 -7.35
C ALA A 89 -20.38 -7.21 -8.71
N GLY A 90 -21.36 -6.48 -9.23
CA GLY A 90 -21.24 -5.63 -10.42
C GLY A 90 -21.36 -6.37 -11.76
N ARG A 91 -22.59 -6.70 -12.19
CA ARG A 91 -22.87 -6.74 -13.63
C ARG A 91 -22.54 -5.35 -14.20
N ARG A 92 -21.47 -5.25 -14.99
CA ARG A 92 -21.24 -4.09 -15.86
C ARG A 92 -22.49 -3.91 -16.71
N ARG A 93 -23.29 -2.87 -16.43
CA ARG A 93 -24.39 -2.48 -17.30
C ARG A 93 -23.81 -2.21 -18.69
N PRO A 94 -24.38 -2.74 -19.78
CA PRO A 94 -23.94 -2.38 -21.12
C PRO A 94 -24.10 -0.86 -21.26
N ARG A 95 -23.03 -0.19 -21.66
CA ARG A 95 -23.07 1.23 -21.99
C ARG A 95 -23.99 1.38 -23.20
N HIS A 96 -25.20 1.91 -22.99
CA HIS A 96 -25.99 2.41 -24.09
C HIS A 96 -25.18 3.54 -24.76
N HIS A 97 -24.81 3.31 -26.00
CA HIS A 97 -24.45 4.36 -26.94
C HIS A 97 -25.66 5.30 -27.04
N PHE A 98 -25.55 6.50 -26.47
CA PHE A 98 -26.31 7.63 -26.94
C PHE A 98 -25.46 8.32 -28.00
N ARG A 99 -26.00 8.31 -29.23
CA ARG A 99 -25.68 9.32 -30.24
C ARG A 99 -26.12 10.69 -29.74
#